data_AF-A0A930AV12-F1
#
_entry.id   AF-A0A930AV12-F1
#
_cell.length_a   1.000
_cell.length_b   1.000
_cell.length_c   1.000
_cell.angle_alpha   90.00
_cell.angle_beta   90.00
_cell.angle_gamma   90.00
#
_symmetry.space_group_name_H-M   'P 1'
#
loop_
_entity.id
_entity.type
_entity.pdbx_description
1 polymer ?
#
loop_
_entity_poly.entity_id
_entity_poly.type
_entity_poly.pdbx_seq_one_letter_code
_entity_poly.pdbx_strand_id
1 'polypeptide(L)'
;IPGGTTAHAVGGVLLSILIGPYAASLALPVALLLQALLFGDGGILALGANIFNMAIAMPFVGYAVYNFFRKQNHETAGVLVGSYVGINVAAFLTAIELGIQPIIATQGGEPLYNPYGLAVTIPAMMVTHLTIAGAVEVFFTYVIYRFVKQVAPQELYTPTSVNTTSFVKKIRYVLIALVVLSPLGLLAEGTAFGEWSADELAEMMNNVPAGIENGFSFEALFSDYTIPGTNIAVGYILSAITALLVFYILGKMIRTMNGAKASHA
;
A
#
# COMPACT_ATOMS: atom_id res chain seq x y z
N ILE A 1 3.74 1.25 -14.32
CA ILE A 1 4.73 2.33 -14.62
C ILE A 1 5.85 1.73 -15.43
N PRO A 2 5.98 2.07 -16.72
CA PRO A 2 7.08 1.57 -17.55
C PRO A 2 8.44 1.89 -16.92
N GLY A 3 9.27 0.88 -16.68
CA GLY A 3 10.57 1.01 -16.00
C GLY A 3 10.51 1.09 -14.46
N GLY A 4 9.35 0.86 -13.85
CA GLY A 4 9.13 0.83 -12.40
C GLY A 4 8.11 -0.26 -11.99
N THR A 5 7.29 -0.01 -10.97
CA THR A 5 6.18 -0.88 -10.56
C THR A 5 4.83 -0.28 -10.93
N THR A 6 3.97 -0.02 -9.95
CA THR A 6 2.64 0.58 -10.05
C THR A 6 2.61 1.92 -9.30
N ALA A 7 1.58 2.73 -9.56
CA ALA A 7 1.31 3.95 -8.82
C ALA A 7 -0.12 3.88 -8.28
N HIS A 8 -0.27 3.92 -6.96
CA HIS A 8 -1.57 3.99 -6.31
C HIS A 8 -1.46 4.73 -4.97
N ALA A 9 -2.60 5.22 -4.48
CA ALA A 9 -2.67 5.79 -3.13
C ALA A 9 -2.68 4.66 -2.10
N VAL A 10 -1.94 4.85 -1.01
CA VAL A 10 -1.73 3.85 0.06
C VAL A 10 -2.49 4.25 1.33
N GLY A 11 -2.61 5.55 1.61
CA GLY A 11 -3.23 6.04 2.84
C GLY A 11 -2.40 5.83 4.11
N GLY A 12 -1.10 5.50 3.99
CA GLY A 12 -0.26 5.21 5.14
C GLY A 12 -0.04 6.42 6.04
N VAL A 13 0.07 7.62 5.45
CA VAL A 13 0.19 8.87 6.23
C VAL A 13 -1.13 9.22 6.90
N LEU A 14 -2.27 9.09 6.20
CA LEU A 14 -3.58 9.28 6.81
C LEU A 14 -3.74 8.37 8.04
N LEU A 15 -3.43 7.08 7.91
CA LEU A 15 -3.52 6.14 9.03
C LEU A 15 -2.61 6.55 10.20
N SER A 16 -1.38 7.00 9.91
CA SER A 16 -0.46 7.50 10.95
C SER A 16 -1.00 8.73 11.70
N ILE A 17 -1.75 9.61 11.03
CA ILE A 17 -2.40 10.78 11.65
C ILE A 17 -3.57 10.36 12.54
N LEU A 18 -4.28 9.30 12.15
CA LEU A 18 -5.47 8.82 12.87
C LEU A 18 -5.11 7.99 14.10
N ILE A 19 -4.16 7.06 13.99
CA ILE A 19 -3.86 6.09 15.06
C ILE A 19 -2.41 6.10 15.55
N GLY A 20 -1.58 6.98 14.99
CA GLY A 20 -0.15 7.08 15.29
C GLY A 20 0.72 6.23 14.35
N PRO A 21 1.98 6.63 14.10
CA PRO A 21 2.86 5.96 13.13
C PRO A 21 3.19 4.52 13.53
N TYR A 22 3.35 4.23 14.83
CA TYR A 22 3.63 2.87 15.32
C TYR A 22 2.45 1.92 15.11
N ALA A 23 1.21 2.37 15.36
CA ALA A 23 0.03 1.54 15.14
C ALA A 23 -0.23 1.36 13.64
N ALA A 24 -0.03 2.42 12.84
CA ALA A 24 -0.10 2.34 11.38
C ALA A 24 0.91 1.34 10.82
N SER A 25 2.15 1.31 11.33
CA SER A 25 3.18 0.36 10.88
C SER A 25 2.91 -1.09 11.26
N LEU A 26 2.00 -1.34 12.20
CA LEU A 26 1.52 -2.71 12.52
C LEU A 26 0.26 -3.08 11.74
N ALA A 27 -0.57 -2.10 11.40
CA ALA A 27 -1.81 -2.31 10.65
C ALA A 27 -1.58 -2.51 9.15
N LEU A 28 -0.72 -1.70 8.53
CA LEU A 28 -0.43 -1.75 7.08
C LEU A 28 0.17 -3.09 6.61
N PRO A 29 1.06 -3.77 7.35
CA PRO A 29 1.54 -5.10 6.95
C PRO A 29 0.43 -6.14 6.82
N VAL A 30 -0.65 -6.03 7.60
CA VAL A 30 -1.80 -6.92 7.47
C VAL A 30 -2.51 -6.70 6.13
N ALA A 31 -2.62 -5.44 5.69
CA ALA A 31 -3.16 -5.13 4.38
C ALA A 31 -2.26 -5.65 3.26
N LEU A 32 -0.94 -5.38 3.34
CA LEU A 32 0.04 -5.84 2.35
C LEU A 32 0.11 -7.36 2.24
N LEU A 33 0.02 -8.08 3.37
CA LEU A 33 -0.01 -9.54 3.38
C LEU A 33 -1.26 -10.07 2.68
N LEU A 34 -2.42 -9.45 2.90
CA LEU A 34 -3.65 -9.85 2.22
C LEU A 34 -3.64 -9.48 0.74
N GLN A 35 -3.01 -8.36 0.35
CA GLN A 35 -2.78 -8.01 -1.05
C GLN A 35 -1.97 -9.11 -1.77
N ALA A 36 -0.85 -9.51 -1.19
CA ALA A 36 0.00 -10.56 -1.74
C ALA A 36 -0.71 -11.93 -1.82
N LEU A 37 -1.44 -12.32 -0.75
CA LEU A 37 -2.03 -13.68 -0.66
C LEU A 37 -3.39 -13.81 -1.36
N LEU A 38 -4.23 -12.78 -1.35
CA LEU A 38 -5.58 -12.86 -1.92
C LEU A 38 -5.64 -12.34 -3.34
N PHE A 39 -4.90 -11.27 -3.65
CA PHE A 39 -5.01 -10.55 -4.92
C PHE A 39 -3.80 -10.72 -5.82
N GLY A 40 -2.72 -11.32 -5.32
CA GLY A 40 -1.46 -11.41 -6.06
C GLY A 40 -0.80 -10.05 -6.26
N ASP A 41 -1.28 -9.01 -5.56
CA ASP A 41 -0.76 -7.64 -5.64
C ASP A 41 0.37 -7.49 -4.62
N GLY A 42 1.60 -7.51 -5.14
CA GLY A 42 2.86 -7.59 -4.42
C GLY A 42 3.35 -9.03 -4.21
N GLY A 43 4.57 -9.31 -4.65
CA GLY A 43 5.19 -10.63 -4.46
C GLY A 43 5.38 -10.98 -2.97
N ILE A 44 5.08 -12.23 -2.59
CA ILE A 44 5.26 -12.73 -1.20
C ILE A 44 6.71 -12.59 -0.74
N LEU A 45 7.67 -12.84 -1.63
CA LEU A 45 9.10 -12.68 -1.32
C LEU A 45 9.51 -11.20 -1.27
N ALA A 46 8.79 -10.31 -1.96
CA ALA A 46 8.98 -8.86 -1.93
C ALA A 46 8.25 -8.18 -0.76
N LEU A 47 7.45 -8.92 0.02
CA LEU A 47 6.63 -8.39 1.10
C LEU A 47 7.46 -7.60 2.13
N GLY A 48 8.69 -8.02 2.43
CA GLY A 48 9.59 -7.31 3.32
C GLY A 48 9.93 -5.89 2.84
N ALA A 49 10.24 -5.75 1.55
CA ALA A 49 10.51 -4.45 0.92
C ALA A 49 9.24 -3.58 0.90
N ASN A 50 8.10 -4.16 0.54
CA ASN A 50 6.81 -3.48 0.54
C ASN A 50 6.42 -2.97 1.94
N ILE A 51 6.61 -3.78 2.98
CA ILE A 51 6.40 -3.38 4.37
C ILE A 51 7.34 -2.23 4.74
N PHE A 52 8.62 -2.32 4.40
CA PHE A 52 9.58 -1.27 4.72
C PHE A 52 9.19 0.08 4.09
N ASN A 53 8.84 0.08 2.80
CA ASN A 53 8.50 1.31 2.09
C ASN A 53 7.15 1.90 2.53
N MET A 54 6.10 1.08 2.52
CA MET A 54 4.73 1.55 2.68
C MET A 54 4.22 1.51 4.12
N ALA A 55 4.68 0.56 4.94
CA ALA A 55 4.25 0.45 6.34
C ALA A 55 5.21 1.12 7.33
N ILE A 56 6.47 1.36 6.96
CA ILE A 56 7.46 1.99 7.85
C ILE A 56 7.84 3.38 7.34
N ALA A 57 8.50 3.49 6.19
CA ALA A 57 9.06 4.76 5.72
C ALA A 57 7.97 5.82 5.48
N MET A 58 6.94 5.51 4.69
CA MET A 58 5.84 6.44 4.40
C MET A 58 5.14 6.95 5.68
N PRO A 59 4.64 6.09 6.60
CA PRO A 59 3.91 6.55 7.78
C PRO A 59 4.79 7.36 8.71
N PHE A 60 6.04 6.96 8.95
CA PHE A 60 6.93 7.69 9.86
C PHE A 60 7.37 9.04 9.30
N VAL A 61 7.79 9.09 8.04
CA VAL A 61 8.23 10.35 7.41
C VAL A 61 7.05 11.30 7.23
N GLY A 62 5.93 10.80 6.69
CA GLY A 62 4.72 11.61 6.51
C GLY A 62 4.18 12.15 7.83
N TYR A 63 4.17 11.34 8.89
CA TYR A 63 3.76 11.79 10.22
C TYR A 63 4.74 12.81 10.83
N ALA A 64 6.05 12.63 10.63
CA ALA A 64 7.05 13.59 11.12
C ALA A 64 6.86 14.97 10.49
N VAL A 65 6.63 15.01 9.18
CA VAL A 65 6.31 16.24 8.43
C VAL A 65 4.98 16.83 8.93
N TYR A 66 3.93 16.03 9.03
CA TYR A 66 2.65 16.47 9.59
C TYR A 66 2.82 17.11 10.98
N ASN A 67 3.54 16.44 11.87
CA ASN A 67 3.73 16.89 13.25
C ASN A 67 4.57 18.17 13.32
N PHE A 68 5.53 18.36 12.42
CA PHE A 68 6.31 19.60 12.31
C PHE A 68 5.43 20.81 11.99
N PHE A 69 4.56 20.70 10.99
CA PHE A 69 3.63 21.77 10.62
C PHE A 69 2.52 21.96 11.67
N ARG A 70 2.01 20.87 12.25
CA ARG A 70 1.01 20.91 13.33
C ARG A 70 1.53 21.70 14.54
N LYS A 71 2.78 21.49 14.95
CA LYS A 71 3.42 22.23 16.05
C LYS A 71 3.56 23.73 15.78
N GLN A 72 3.56 24.13 14.51
CA GLN A 72 3.57 25.53 14.09
C GLN A 72 2.16 26.09 13.82
N ASN A 73 1.10 25.41 14.26
CA ASN A 73 -0.30 25.77 14.01
C ASN A 73 -0.72 25.74 12.52
N HIS A 74 0.06 25.08 11.66
CA HIS A 74 -0.24 24.88 10.23
C HIS A 74 -0.70 23.44 9.94
N GLU A 75 -1.63 22.92 10.75
CA GLU A 75 -2.04 21.51 10.71
C GLU A 75 -2.51 21.04 9.32
N THR A 76 -3.32 21.85 8.62
CA THR A 76 -3.75 21.53 7.24
C THR A 76 -2.57 21.39 6.28
N ALA A 77 -1.59 22.30 6.36
CA ALA A 77 -0.38 22.18 5.55
C ALA A 77 0.41 20.91 5.92
N GLY A 78 0.43 20.53 7.20
CA GLY A 78 1.01 19.27 7.64
C GLY A 78 0.36 18.04 7.02
N VAL A 79 -0.98 18.03 6.90
CA VAL A 79 -1.70 16.92 6.24
C VAL A 79 -1.33 16.85 4.76
N LEU A 80 -1.35 17.98 4.05
CA LEU A 80 -1.07 18.05 2.62
C LEU A 80 0.40 17.70 2.32
N VAL A 81 1.35 18.38 2.97
CA VAL A 81 2.78 18.17 2.74
C VAL A 81 3.22 16.81 3.28
N GLY A 82 2.70 16.39 4.42
CA GLY A 82 3.05 15.10 5.03
C GLY A 82 2.63 13.91 4.17
N SER A 83 1.39 13.92 3.65
CA SER A 83 0.92 12.86 2.74
C SER A 83 1.71 12.84 1.44
N TYR A 84 1.94 13.99 0.82
CA TYR A 84 2.73 14.11 -0.40
C TYR A 84 4.19 13.63 -0.23
N VAL A 85 4.86 14.03 0.85
CA VAL A 85 6.24 13.62 1.13
C VAL A 85 6.30 12.13 1.45
N GLY A 86 5.36 11.60 2.25
CA GLY A 86 5.34 10.20 2.64
C GLY A 86 5.26 9.24 1.44
N ILE A 87 4.33 9.47 0.51
CA ILE A 87 4.19 8.65 -0.70
C ILE A 87 5.40 8.75 -1.62
N ASN A 88 5.96 9.94 -1.81
CA ASN A 88 7.15 10.12 -2.64
C ASN A 88 8.40 9.49 -2.03
N VAL A 89 8.52 9.45 -0.70
CA VAL A 89 9.61 8.72 -0.04
C VAL A 89 9.49 7.22 -0.23
N ALA A 90 8.29 6.64 -0.07
CA ALA A 90 8.09 5.21 -0.35
C ALA A 90 8.39 4.87 -1.81
N ALA A 91 7.95 5.70 -2.75
CA ALA A 91 8.25 5.53 -4.17
C ALA A 91 9.74 5.62 -4.48
N PHE A 92 10.45 6.57 -3.85
CA PHE A 92 11.89 6.73 -4.01
C PHE A 92 12.67 5.53 -3.49
N LEU A 93 12.33 5.02 -2.31
CA LEU A 93 12.95 3.83 -1.74
C LEU A 93 12.71 2.60 -2.64
N THR A 94 11.47 2.41 -3.10
CA THR A 94 11.14 1.36 -4.07
C THR A 94 12.01 1.50 -5.33
N ALA A 95 12.15 2.71 -5.87
CA ALA A 95 12.96 2.93 -7.06
C ALA A 95 14.44 2.59 -6.87
N ILE A 96 15.00 2.87 -5.69
CA ILE A 96 16.36 2.48 -5.31
C ILE A 96 16.47 0.96 -5.24
N GLU A 97 15.57 0.31 -4.50
CA GLU A 97 15.57 -1.15 -4.32
C GLU A 97 15.48 -1.89 -5.65
N LEU A 98 14.70 -1.38 -6.60
CA LEU A 98 14.66 -1.86 -7.98
C LEU A 98 15.96 -1.56 -8.74
N GLY A 99 16.41 -0.31 -8.70
CA GLY A 99 17.51 0.16 -9.54
C GLY A 99 18.88 -0.39 -9.14
N ILE A 100 19.03 -0.90 -7.92
CA ILE A 100 20.25 -1.59 -7.47
C ILE A 100 20.33 -3.05 -7.92
N GLN A 101 19.21 -3.68 -8.34
CA GLN A 101 19.22 -5.11 -8.70
C GLN A 101 20.23 -5.45 -9.81
N PRO A 102 20.35 -4.67 -10.90
CA PRO A 102 21.38 -4.89 -11.93
C PRO A 102 22.81 -4.75 -11.42
N ILE A 103 23.03 -4.19 -10.23
CA ILE A 103 24.36 -3.99 -9.64
C ILE A 103 24.68 -5.14 -8.67
N ILE A 104 23.70 -5.59 -7.90
CA ILE A 104 23.91 -6.55 -6.79
C ILE A 104 23.59 -8.00 -7.18
N ALA A 105 22.84 -8.22 -8.25
CA ALA A 105 22.38 -9.54 -8.67
C ALA A 105 22.56 -9.71 -10.19
N THR A 106 23.78 -10.09 -10.60
CA THR A 106 24.12 -10.35 -12.00
C THR A 106 24.79 -11.71 -12.17
N GLN A 107 24.57 -12.32 -13.33
CA GLN A 107 25.28 -13.53 -13.75
C GLN A 107 25.72 -13.36 -15.20
N GLY A 108 27.03 -13.43 -15.46
CA GLY A 108 27.57 -13.25 -16.81
C GLY A 108 27.39 -11.83 -17.40
N GLY A 109 27.15 -10.82 -16.55
CA GLY A 109 26.88 -9.44 -16.97
C GLY A 109 25.39 -9.12 -17.18
N GLU A 110 24.52 -10.14 -17.12
CA GLU A 110 23.07 -9.97 -17.23
C GLU A 110 22.43 -9.84 -15.83
N PRO A 111 21.48 -8.91 -15.62
CA PRO A 111 20.70 -8.82 -14.38
C PRO A 111 19.91 -10.11 -14.11
N LEU A 112 19.71 -10.47 -12.83
CA LEU A 112 18.95 -11.65 -12.42
C LEU A 112 17.51 -11.36 -11.96
N TYR A 113 17.16 -10.09 -11.74
CA TYR A 113 15.83 -9.70 -11.24
C TYR A 113 15.33 -8.49 -12.04
N ASN A 114 15.27 -7.29 -11.45
CA ASN A 114 14.91 -6.09 -12.20
C ASN A 114 16.04 -5.74 -13.19
N PRO A 115 15.76 -5.64 -14.50
CA PRO A 115 16.80 -5.33 -15.50
C PRO A 115 17.14 -3.83 -15.56
N TYR A 116 16.27 -2.97 -15.04
CA TYR A 116 16.43 -1.52 -15.13
C TYR A 116 17.29 -0.95 -14.00
N GLY A 117 18.34 -0.21 -14.33
CA GLY A 117 19.19 0.46 -13.34
C GLY A 117 18.55 1.73 -12.74
N LEU A 118 19.22 2.32 -11.74
CA LEU A 118 18.78 3.55 -11.04
C LEU A 118 18.40 4.70 -11.98
N ALA A 119 19.10 4.85 -13.10
CA ALA A 119 18.86 5.91 -14.08
C ALA A 119 17.49 5.80 -14.78
N VAL A 120 16.88 4.61 -14.77
CA VAL A 120 15.56 4.34 -15.34
C VAL A 120 14.51 4.26 -14.24
N THR A 121 14.78 3.51 -13.16
CA THR A 121 13.81 3.25 -12.10
C THR A 121 13.45 4.50 -11.30
N ILE A 122 14.43 5.36 -11.00
CA ILE A 122 14.20 6.60 -10.23
C ILE A 122 13.29 7.55 -11.02
N PRO A 123 13.60 7.94 -12.27
CA PRO A 123 12.68 8.78 -13.05
C PRO A 123 11.30 8.14 -13.24
N ALA A 124 11.23 6.84 -13.56
CA ALA A 124 9.96 6.15 -13.78
C ALA A 124 9.04 6.25 -12.55
N MET A 125 9.54 5.86 -11.38
CA MET A 125 8.78 5.89 -10.14
C MET A 125 8.50 7.33 -9.69
N MET A 126 9.52 8.18 -9.67
CA MET A 126 9.38 9.53 -9.10
C MET A 126 8.53 10.45 -9.96
N VAL A 127 8.62 10.41 -11.29
CA VAL A 127 7.77 11.26 -12.13
C VAL A 127 6.31 10.95 -11.89
N THR A 128 5.94 9.67 -11.89
CA THR A 128 4.53 9.26 -11.68
C THR A 128 4.03 9.63 -10.28
N HIS A 129 4.86 9.45 -9.24
CA HIS A 129 4.46 9.73 -7.87
C HIS A 129 4.47 11.24 -7.53
N LEU A 130 5.37 12.02 -8.12
CA LEU A 130 5.39 13.47 -7.95
C LEU A 130 4.23 14.14 -8.69
N THR A 131 3.80 13.60 -9.84
CA THR A 131 2.78 14.26 -10.68
C THR A 131 1.36 13.77 -10.38
N ILE A 132 1.16 12.47 -10.22
CA ILE A 132 -0.18 11.86 -10.15
C ILE A 132 -0.43 11.25 -8.77
N ALA A 133 0.33 10.22 -8.38
CA ALA A 133 0.03 9.45 -7.17
C ALA A 133 0.09 10.32 -5.90
N GLY A 134 1.04 11.25 -5.83
CA GLY A 134 1.17 12.22 -4.76
C GLY A 134 -0.04 13.14 -4.64
N ALA A 135 -0.56 13.64 -5.75
CA ALA A 135 -1.77 14.47 -5.75
C ALA A 135 -3.00 13.67 -5.28
N VAL A 136 -3.12 12.42 -5.74
CA VAL A 136 -4.21 11.52 -5.34
C VAL A 136 -4.15 11.18 -3.84
N GLU A 137 -2.96 10.84 -3.32
CA GLU A 137 -2.74 10.57 -1.89
C GLU A 137 -3.10 11.79 -1.03
N VAL A 138 -2.68 12.99 -1.45
CA VAL A 138 -3.00 14.27 -0.77
C VAL A 138 -4.50 14.50 -0.75
N PHE A 139 -5.16 14.32 -1.89
CA PHE A 139 -6.61 14.52 -2.02
C PHE A 139 -7.38 13.62 -1.06
N PHE A 140 -7.15 12.30 -1.10
CA PHE A 140 -7.85 11.36 -0.24
C PHE A 140 -7.49 11.55 1.24
N THR A 141 -6.21 11.77 1.56
CA THR A 141 -5.77 12.07 2.94
C THR A 141 -6.52 13.29 3.47
N TYR A 142 -6.53 14.39 2.72
CA TYR A 142 -7.16 15.63 3.15
C TYR A 142 -8.68 15.49 3.34
N VAL A 143 -9.37 14.89 2.36
CA VAL A 143 -10.83 14.71 2.41
C VAL A 143 -11.23 13.87 3.61
N ILE A 144 -10.57 12.73 3.83
CA ILE A 144 -10.90 11.82 4.93
C ILE A 144 -10.52 12.45 6.27
N TYR A 145 -9.33 13.07 6.37
CA TYR A 145 -8.92 13.80 7.56
C TYR A 145 -9.94 14.88 7.94
N ARG A 146 -10.40 15.68 6.97
CA ARG A 146 -11.36 16.75 7.24
C ARG A 146 -12.71 16.19 7.70
N PHE A 147 -13.17 15.10 7.09
CA PHE A 147 -14.39 14.40 7.51
C PHE A 147 -14.27 13.88 8.95
N VAL A 148 -13.17 13.20 9.29
CA VAL A 148 -12.93 12.69 10.64
C VAL A 148 -12.86 13.84 11.65
N LYS A 149 -12.15 14.92 11.33
CA LYS A 149 -12.05 16.09 12.19
C LYS A 149 -13.41 16.75 12.48
N GLN A 150 -14.33 16.73 11.51
CA GLN A 150 -15.68 17.26 11.68
C GLN A 150 -16.59 16.33 12.49
N VAL A 151 -16.51 15.01 12.24
CA VAL A 151 -17.48 14.04 12.77
C VAL A 151 -17.01 13.37 14.07
N ALA A 152 -15.70 13.32 14.31
CA ALA A 152 -15.09 12.63 15.43
C ALA A 152 -13.69 13.21 15.78
N PRO A 153 -13.59 14.49 16.18
CA PRO A 153 -12.30 15.14 16.44
C PRO A 153 -11.45 14.47 17.53
N GLN A 154 -12.10 13.81 18.50
CA GLN A 154 -11.44 13.09 19.60
C GLN A 154 -10.72 11.81 19.15
N GLU A 155 -10.96 11.33 17.93
CA GLU A 155 -10.34 10.13 17.37
C GLU A 155 -9.02 10.44 16.66
N LEU A 156 -8.65 11.72 16.50
CA LEU A 156 -7.35 12.07 15.95
C LEU A 156 -6.26 11.73 16.98
N TYR A 157 -5.22 11.04 16.52
CA TYR A 157 -4.11 10.67 17.38
C TYR A 157 -3.48 11.92 17.99
N THR A 158 -3.64 12.04 19.30
CA THR A 158 -2.79 12.86 20.15
C THR A 158 -1.84 11.92 20.88
N PRO A 159 -0.58 12.32 21.17
CA PRO A 159 0.40 11.45 21.87
C PRO A 159 -0.01 10.95 23.26
N THR A 160 -1.26 11.15 23.68
CA THR A 160 -1.80 10.72 24.96
C THR A 160 -3.28 10.35 24.79
N SER A 161 -3.58 9.06 24.94
CA SER A 161 -4.90 8.39 24.93
C SER A 161 -5.42 7.89 23.56
N VAL A 162 -5.73 6.59 23.51
CA VAL A 162 -6.40 5.90 22.41
C VAL A 162 -7.73 5.35 22.95
N ASN A 163 -8.83 5.58 22.24
CA ASN A 163 -10.13 4.96 22.53
C ASN A 163 -10.75 4.40 21.22
N THR A 164 -10.38 3.18 20.85
CA THR A 164 -10.50 2.60 19.50
C THR A 164 -11.92 2.20 19.05
N THR A 165 -12.94 2.28 19.91
CA THR A 165 -14.22 1.59 19.67
C THR A 165 -15.28 2.37 18.88
N SER A 166 -15.20 3.71 18.82
CA SER A 166 -16.18 4.56 18.10
C SER A 166 -15.83 4.72 16.61
N PHE A 167 -14.54 4.63 16.27
CA PHE A 167 -13.96 4.76 14.93
C PHE A 167 -14.49 3.77 13.87
N VAL A 168 -14.60 2.48 14.21
CA VAL A 168 -14.97 1.40 13.28
C VAL A 168 -16.38 1.60 12.67
N LYS A 169 -17.30 2.22 13.41
CA LYS A 169 -18.66 2.48 12.93
C LYS A 169 -18.75 3.60 11.90
N LYS A 170 -17.80 4.55 11.91
CA LYS A 170 -17.82 5.75 11.06
C LYS A 170 -17.00 5.58 9.79
N ILE A 171 -15.85 4.88 9.87
CA ILE A 171 -14.98 4.63 8.71
C ILE A 171 -15.63 3.74 7.64
N ARG A 172 -16.67 2.96 7.99
CA ARG A 172 -17.40 2.12 7.04
C ARG A 172 -17.95 2.87 5.83
N TYR A 173 -18.36 4.13 5.98
CA TYR A 173 -18.90 4.91 4.86
C TYR A 173 -17.79 5.35 3.89
N VAL A 174 -16.60 5.66 4.41
CA VAL A 174 -15.42 5.96 3.59
C VAL A 174 -14.97 4.69 2.85
N LEU A 175 -14.96 3.54 3.53
CA LEU A 175 -14.63 2.25 2.89
C LEU A 175 -15.63 1.90 1.78
N ILE A 176 -16.94 2.13 1.99
CA ILE A 176 -17.95 1.92 0.94
C ILE A 176 -17.70 2.83 -0.27
N ALA A 177 -17.37 4.11 -0.04
CA ALA A 177 -17.05 5.02 -1.14
C ALA A 177 -15.80 4.57 -1.93
N LEU A 178 -14.77 4.09 -1.23
CA LEU A 178 -13.56 3.54 -1.87
C LEU A 178 -13.85 2.27 -2.68
N VAL A 179 -14.74 1.39 -2.21
CA VAL A 179 -15.17 0.20 -2.97
C VAL A 179 -15.85 0.61 -4.28
N VAL A 180 -16.75 1.60 -4.24
CA VAL A 180 -17.44 2.08 -5.45
C VAL A 180 -16.46 2.72 -6.44
N LEU A 181 -15.42 3.38 -5.94
CA LEU A 181 -14.39 4.02 -6.75
C LEU A 181 -13.27 3.07 -7.19
N SER A 182 -13.23 1.82 -6.69
CA SER A 182 -12.18 0.85 -7.01
C SER A 182 -11.99 0.57 -8.52
N PRO A 183 -13.02 0.62 -9.40
CA PRO A 183 -12.81 0.45 -10.84
C PRO A 183 -11.98 1.57 -11.49
N LEU A 184 -11.77 2.72 -10.82
CA LEU A 184 -10.82 3.74 -11.30
C LEU A 184 -9.38 3.22 -11.34
N GLY A 185 -9.06 2.16 -10.59
CA GLY A 185 -7.76 1.48 -10.65
C GLY A 185 -7.46 0.86 -12.01
N LEU A 186 -8.48 0.58 -12.84
CA LEU A 186 -8.32 0.06 -14.21
C LEU A 186 -7.62 1.04 -15.16
N LEU A 187 -7.51 2.31 -14.78
CA LEU A 187 -6.79 3.32 -15.56
C LEU A 187 -5.26 3.23 -15.38
N ALA A 188 -4.79 2.44 -14.41
CA ALA A 188 -3.37 2.20 -14.19
C ALA A 188 -2.96 0.87 -14.84
N GLU A 189 -2.40 0.94 -16.06
CA GLU A 189 -1.90 -0.24 -16.77
C GLU A 189 -0.45 -0.58 -16.38
N GLY A 190 -0.17 -1.87 -16.17
CA GLY A 190 1.17 -2.45 -15.98
C GLY A 190 1.32 -3.32 -14.71
N THR A 191 2.08 -4.41 -14.82
CA THR A 191 2.41 -5.34 -13.72
C THR A 191 3.44 -4.74 -12.76
N ALA A 192 3.29 -4.97 -11.45
CA ALA A 192 4.24 -4.47 -10.47
C ALA A 192 5.50 -5.36 -10.41
N PHE A 193 6.64 -4.79 -10.01
CA PHE A 193 7.82 -5.60 -9.70
C PHE A 193 7.49 -6.61 -8.59
N GLY A 194 7.85 -7.86 -8.83
CA GLY A 194 7.52 -8.99 -7.95
C GLY A 194 6.25 -9.74 -8.35
N GLU A 195 5.55 -9.30 -9.40
CA GLU A 195 4.38 -9.97 -10.01
C GLU A 195 4.66 -10.48 -11.42
N TRP A 196 5.83 -10.18 -11.99
CA TRP A 196 6.19 -10.60 -13.34
C TRP A 196 6.24 -12.12 -13.48
N SER A 197 5.58 -12.62 -14.52
CA SER A 197 5.69 -14.01 -14.93
C SER A 197 7.04 -14.29 -15.57
N ALA A 198 7.41 -15.57 -15.64
CA ALA A 198 8.62 -15.99 -16.37
C ALA A 198 8.55 -15.57 -17.85
N ASP A 199 7.36 -15.57 -18.45
CA ASP A 199 7.14 -15.17 -19.84
C ASP A 199 7.35 -13.66 -20.04
N GLU A 200 6.85 -12.80 -19.12
CA GLU A 200 7.10 -11.36 -19.16
C GLU A 200 8.59 -11.03 -18.99
N LEU A 201 9.28 -11.74 -18.10
CA LEU A 201 10.73 -11.63 -17.93
C LEU A 201 11.50 -12.08 -19.17
N ALA A 202 11.04 -13.12 -19.87
CA ALA A 202 11.65 -13.58 -21.12
C ALA A 202 11.50 -12.58 -22.28
N GLU A 203 10.45 -11.76 -22.28
CA GLU A 203 10.32 -10.65 -23.24
C GLU A 203 11.22 -9.46 -22.90
N MET A 204 11.44 -9.21 -21.61
CA MET A 204 12.29 -8.11 -21.12
C MET A 204 13.79 -8.45 -21.10
N MET A 205 14.13 -9.74 -21.00
CA MET A 205 15.49 -10.24 -20.84
C MET A 205 15.76 -11.39 -21.81
N ASN A 206 17.01 -11.53 -22.27
CA ASN A 206 17.37 -12.58 -23.22
C ASN A 206 17.20 -14.01 -22.68
N ASN A 207 17.15 -14.22 -21.35
CA ASN A 207 16.93 -15.50 -20.69
C ASN A 207 16.26 -15.31 -19.32
N VAL A 208 15.41 -16.24 -18.91
CA VAL A 208 14.82 -16.25 -17.56
C VAL A 208 15.83 -16.82 -16.55
N PRO A 209 16.12 -16.12 -15.45
CA PRO A 209 17.00 -16.60 -14.39
C PRO A 209 16.48 -17.90 -13.75
N ALA A 210 17.36 -18.89 -13.55
CA ALA A 210 17.00 -20.20 -13.02
C ALA A 210 16.31 -20.15 -11.63
N GLY A 211 16.59 -19.12 -10.83
CA GLY A 211 15.95 -18.88 -9.53
C GLY A 211 14.50 -18.42 -9.62
N ILE A 212 14.10 -17.81 -10.74
CA ILE A 212 12.70 -17.46 -11.03
C ILE A 212 11.99 -18.65 -11.64
N GLU A 213 12.63 -19.35 -12.57
CA GLU A 213 12.08 -20.54 -13.23
C GLU A 213 11.77 -21.69 -12.25
N ASN A 214 12.66 -21.93 -11.28
CA ASN A 214 12.50 -22.97 -10.25
C ASN A 214 12.08 -22.40 -8.89
N GLY A 215 11.65 -21.13 -8.87
CA GLY A 215 11.33 -20.39 -7.66
C GLY A 215 10.01 -20.83 -7.02
N PHE A 216 9.70 -20.23 -5.87
CA PHE A 216 8.40 -20.39 -5.23
C PHE A 216 7.32 -19.71 -6.08
N SER A 217 6.33 -20.48 -6.53
CA SER A 217 5.11 -19.97 -7.18
C SER A 217 3.91 -20.10 -6.27
N PHE A 218 3.07 -19.07 -6.26
CA PHE A 218 1.83 -19.04 -5.49
C PHE A 218 0.75 -18.40 -6.35
N GLU A 219 -0.35 -19.13 -6.55
CA GLU A 219 -1.53 -18.60 -7.25
C GLU A 219 -2.47 -17.97 -6.22
N ALA A 220 -2.67 -16.67 -6.34
CA ALA A 220 -3.62 -15.94 -5.51
C ALA A 220 -5.07 -16.28 -5.87
N LEU A 221 -5.96 -16.23 -4.88
CA LEU A 221 -7.37 -16.60 -5.04
C LEU A 221 -8.12 -15.69 -6.03
N PHE A 222 -7.74 -14.42 -6.09
CA PHE A 222 -8.32 -13.37 -6.95
C PHE A 222 -7.22 -12.57 -7.64
N SER A 223 -6.33 -13.26 -8.37
CA SER A 223 -5.21 -12.62 -9.08
C SER A 223 -5.68 -11.39 -9.88
N ASP A 224 -4.91 -10.31 -9.77
CA ASP A 224 -5.14 -9.05 -10.47
C ASP A 224 -6.52 -8.44 -10.17
N TYR A 225 -7.05 -8.74 -8.97
CA TYR A 225 -8.38 -8.33 -8.54
C TYR A 225 -9.52 -8.84 -9.42
N THR A 226 -9.27 -9.87 -10.25
CA THR A 226 -10.28 -10.46 -11.14
C THR A 226 -10.94 -11.70 -10.51
N ILE A 227 -12.21 -11.92 -10.87
CA ILE A 227 -12.94 -13.14 -10.49
C ILE A 227 -13.33 -13.87 -11.77
N PRO A 228 -12.90 -15.14 -11.94
CA PRO A 228 -13.24 -15.93 -13.12
C PRO A 228 -14.75 -15.94 -13.39
N GLY A 229 -15.14 -15.66 -14.63
CA GLY A 229 -16.54 -15.64 -15.05
C GLY A 229 -17.29 -14.33 -14.78
N THR A 230 -16.61 -13.28 -14.33
CA THR A 230 -17.20 -11.93 -14.17
C THR A 230 -16.59 -10.92 -15.14
N ASN A 231 -17.31 -9.83 -15.42
CA ASN A 231 -16.71 -8.67 -16.11
C ASN A 231 -15.65 -8.04 -15.20
N ILE A 232 -14.54 -7.57 -15.77
CA ILE A 232 -13.41 -6.94 -15.06
C ILE A 232 -13.88 -5.91 -14.00
N ALA A 233 -14.77 -4.98 -14.36
CA ALA A 233 -15.25 -3.96 -13.41
C ALA A 233 -16.06 -4.55 -12.24
N VAL A 234 -16.83 -5.61 -12.51
CA VAL A 234 -17.58 -6.34 -11.49
C VAL A 234 -16.63 -7.16 -10.61
N GLY A 235 -15.60 -7.78 -11.21
CA GLY A 235 -14.55 -8.51 -10.52
C GLY A 235 -13.84 -7.63 -9.50
N TYR A 236 -13.41 -6.42 -9.87
CA TYR A 236 -12.77 -5.47 -8.96
C TYR A 236 -13.65 -5.08 -7.77
N ILE A 237 -14.93 -4.79 -8.01
CA ILE A 237 -15.88 -4.45 -6.94
C ILE A 237 -16.07 -5.64 -5.99
N LEU A 238 -16.24 -6.85 -6.54
CA LEU A 238 -16.41 -8.07 -5.75
C LEU A 238 -15.13 -8.42 -4.97
N SER A 239 -13.95 -8.21 -5.54
CA SER A 239 -12.65 -8.35 -4.88
C SER A 239 -12.54 -7.38 -3.70
N ALA A 240 -12.92 -6.11 -3.88
CA ALA A 240 -12.93 -5.11 -2.82
C ALA A 240 -13.93 -5.44 -1.70
N ILE A 241 -15.13 -5.93 -2.04
CA ILE A 241 -16.12 -6.42 -1.07
C ILE A 241 -15.57 -7.62 -0.30
N THR A 242 -14.91 -8.55 -0.99
CA THR A 242 -14.33 -9.75 -0.38
C THR A 242 -13.22 -9.40 0.61
N ALA A 243 -12.34 -8.46 0.27
CA ALA A 243 -11.34 -7.93 1.19
C ALA A 243 -11.99 -7.40 2.48
N LEU A 244 -13.02 -6.56 2.35
CA LEU A 244 -13.74 -6.01 3.52
C LEU A 244 -14.40 -7.08 4.37
N LEU A 245 -14.99 -8.11 3.76
CA LEU A 245 -15.59 -9.23 4.48
C LEU A 245 -14.52 -10.02 5.25
N VAL A 246 -13.37 -10.29 4.64
CA VAL A 246 -12.24 -10.97 5.30
C VAL A 246 -11.76 -10.15 6.50
N PHE A 247 -11.53 -8.84 6.33
CA PHE A 247 -11.15 -7.96 7.45
C PHE A 247 -12.20 -7.93 8.56
N TYR A 248 -13.48 -7.88 8.20
CA TYR A 248 -14.58 -7.90 9.17
C TYR A 248 -14.61 -9.21 9.97
N ILE A 249 -14.47 -10.36 9.29
CA ILE A 249 -14.47 -11.68 9.92
C ILE A 249 -13.25 -11.82 10.82
N LEU A 250 -12.05 -11.50 10.36
CA LEU A 250 -10.82 -11.54 11.15
C LEU A 250 -10.93 -10.63 12.38
N GLY A 251 -11.39 -9.39 12.20
CA GLY A 251 -11.60 -8.47 13.31
C GLY A 251 -12.61 -8.99 14.33
N LYS A 252 -13.70 -9.62 13.86
CA LYS A 252 -14.71 -10.26 14.73
C LYS A 252 -14.11 -11.46 15.47
N MET A 253 -13.34 -12.32 14.81
CA MET A 253 -12.67 -13.48 15.42
C MET A 253 -11.73 -13.04 16.54
N ILE A 254 -10.84 -12.07 16.27
CA ILE A 254 -9.91 -11.52 17.26
C ILE A 254 -10.67 -10.95 18.46
N ARG A 255 -11.77 -10.21 18.21
CA ARG A 255 -12.59 -9.64 19.28
C ARG A 255 -13.27 -10.73 20.12
N THR A 256 -13.76 -11.80 19.50
CA THR A 256 -14.33 -12.95 20.22
C THR A 256 -13.27 -13.66 21.05
N MET A 257 -12.07 -13.87 20.51
CA MET A 257 -10.95 -14.50 21.24
C MET A 257 -10.49 -13.66 22.43
N ASN A 258 -10.44 -12.34 22.29
CA ASN A 258 -10.06 -11.43 23.37
C ASN A 258 -11.18 -11.22 24.39
N GLY A 259 -12.44 -11.20 23.96
CA GLY A 259 -13.61 -11.17 24.84
C GLY A 259 -13.73 -12.44 25.68
N ALA A 260 -13.36 -13.61 25.14
CA ALA A 260 -13.30 -14.86 25.89
C ALA A 260 -12.22 -14.84 26.98
N LYS A 261 -11.09 -14.15 26.77
CA LYS A 261 -10.03 -14.01 27.77
C LYS A 261 -10.39 -13.06 28.93
N ALA A 262 -11.24 -12.06 28.71
CA ALA A 262 -11.69 -11.15 29.77
C ALA A 262 -12.79 -11.75 30.68
N SER A 263 -13.39 -12.88 30.29
CA SER A 263 -14.45 -13.57 31.05
C SER A 263 -13.92 -14.60 32.06
N HIS A 264 -12.61 -14.87 32.07
CA HIS A 264 -12.00 -15.92 32.89
C HIS A 264 -10.85 -15.40 33.79
N ALA A 265 -10.74 -14.09 33.98
CA ALA A 265 -9.80 -13.46 34.90
C ALA A 265 -10.57 -12.76 36.04
#